data_AF-A0A2W6DNE6-F1
#
_entry.id   AF-A0A2W6DNE6-F1
#
_cell.length_a   1.000
_cell.length_b   1.000
_cell.length_c   1.000
_cell.angle_alpha   90.00
_cell.angle_beta   90.00
_cell.angle_gamma   90.00
#
_symmetry.space_group_name_H-M   'P 1'
#
loop_
_entity.id
_entity.type
_entity.pdbx_description
1 polymer ?
#
loop_
_entity_poly.entity_id
_entity_poly.type
_entity_poly.pdbx_seq_one_letter_code
_entity_poly.pdbx_strand_id
1 'polypeptide(L)'
;MPVAITSPGDVVNGWKGTLRLESAKAFQVTAHKRRRRLALGRKGFDVRAARTMVVEVKISKSNRHLLTRLGHLDVTATAVAKDGNGDGVTVSATFRLRPPARRRRKSRR
;
A
#
# COMPACT_ATOMS: atom_id res chain seq x y z
N MET A 1 -2.63 -7.57 -1.15
CA MET A 1 -1.18 -7.32 -1.29
C MET A 1 -0.60 -7.18 0.10
N PRO A 2 0.29 -8.09 0.54
CA PRO A 2 0.91 -8.02 1.86
C PRO A 2 2.02 -6.96 1.88
N VAL A 3 2.05 -6.13 2.92
CA VAL A 3 3.13 -5.19 3.23
C VAL A 3 3.57 -5.47 4.66
N ALA A 4 4.85 -5.83 4.86
CA ALA A 4 5.39 -6.03 6.20
C ALA A 4 5.71 -4.66 6.83
N ILE A 5 5.24 -4.46 8.05
CA ILE A 5 5.53 -3.29 8.89
C ILE A 5 6.19 -3.80 10.16
N THR A 6 7.40 -3.33 10.43
CA THR A 6 8.17 -3.69 11.62
C THR A 6 8.15 -2.52 12.60
N SER A 7 7.73 -2.78 13.83
CA SER A 7 7.90 -1.84 14.94
C SER A 7 9.34 -1.93 15.45
N PRO A 8 10.04 -0.79 15.67
CA PRO A 8 11.25 -0.76 16.49
C PRO A 8 10.97 -1.32 17.89
N GLY A 9 12.02 -1.83 18.54
CA GLY A 9 11.94 -2.37 19.90
C GLY A 9 11.74 -1.31 20.99
N ASP A 10 12.07 -0.06 20.68
CA ASP A 10 12.13 1.04 21.67
C ASP A 10 10.75 1.64 22.00
N VAL A 11 9.67 1.12 21.42
CA VAL A 11 8.33 1.67 21.57
C VAL A 11 7.57 0.95 22.67
N VAL A 12 7.18 1.65 23.74
CA VAL A 12 6.63 1.03 24.96
C VAL A 12 5.21 0.46 24.76
N ASN A 13 4.42 1.02 23.84
CA ASN A 13 2.99 0.70 23.69
C ASN A 13 2.57 0.21 22.28
N GLY A 14 3.53 -0.02 21.39
CA GLY A 14 3.26 -0.35 19.99
C GLY A 14 2.74 0.85 19.18
N TRP A 15 2.45 0.60 17.89
CA TRP A 15 2.08 1.61 16.90
C TRP A 15 0.71 1.33 16.31
N LYS A 16 -0.14 2.35 16.32
CA LYS A 16 -1.42 2.32 15.60
C LYS A 16 -1.38 3.31 14.47
N GLY A 17 -1.79 2.88 13.29
CA GLY A 17 -1.56 3.66 12.10
C GLY A 17 -2.47 3.31 10.94
N THR A 18 -2.32 4.08 9.87
CA THR A 18 -2.93 3.81 8.59
C THR A 18 -1.84 3.62 7.55
N LEU A 19 -1.89 2.48 6.87
CA LEU A 19 -1.12 2.23 5.66
C LEU A 19 -1.94 2.73 4.46
N ARG A 20 -1.35 3.61 3.65
CA ARG A 20 -1.89 4.10 2.38
C ARG A 20 -1.02 3.60 1.24
N LEU A 21 -1.63 3.13 0.16
CA LEU A 21 -0.92 2.82 -1.08
C LEU A 21 -1.39 3.76 -2.17
N GLU A 22 -0.44 4.44 -2.80
CA GLU A 22 -0.68 5.41 -3.86
C GLU A 22 0.27 5.17 -5.05
N SER A 23 -0.10 5.57 -6.26
CA SER A 23 0.84 5.54 -7.38
C SER A 23 2.04 6.47 -7.12
N ALA A 24 3.24 6.00 -7.40
CA ALA A 24 4.46 6.78 -7.22
C ALA A 24 4.49 8.01 -8.13
N LYS A 25 4.03 7.86 -9.38
CA LYS A 25 3.82 8.97 -10.32
C LYS A 25 2.42 9.55 -10.17
N ALA A 26 2.36 10.87 -10.11
CA ALA A 26 1.11 11.60 -10.22
C ALA A 26 0.69 11.71 -11.70
N PHE A 27 -0.57 11.45 -12.00
CA PHE A 27 -1.15 11.60 -13.33
C PHE A 27 -2.00 12.87 -13.39
N GLN A 28 -2.03 13.50 -14.56
CA GLN A 28 -2.80 14.71 -14.77
C GLN A 28 -4.26 14.34 -15.01
N VAL A 29 -5.16 14.83 -14.16
CA VAL A 29 -6.60 14.64 -14.37
C VAL A 29 -7.06 15.71 -15.35
N THR A 30 -7.48 15.30 -16.53
CA THR A 30 -7.81 16.14 -17.69
C THR A 30 -8.81 17.24 -17.34
N ALA A 31 -9.73 16.97 -16.41
CA ALA A 31 -10.77 17.91 -16.00
C ALA A 31 -10.27 19.14 -15.22
N HIS A 32 -9.10 19.08 -14.56
CA HIS A 32 -8.70 20.14 -13.61
C HIS A 32 -7.22 20.56 -13.68
N LYS A 33 -6.44 20.10 -14.66
CA LYS A 33 -4.97 20.32 -14.75
C LYS A 33 -4.17 19.94 -13.48
N ARG A 34 -4.83 19.39 -12.44
CA ARG A 34 -4.21 18.96 -11.19
C ARG A 34 -3.60 17.57 -11.37
N ARG A 35 -2.33 17.44 -10.98
CA ARG A 35 -1.65 16.15 -10.84
C ARG A 35 -2.17 15.46 -9.59
N ARG A 36 -2.72 14.25 -9.72
CA ARG A 36 -3.19 13.43 -8.60
C ARG A 36 -2.45 12.10 -8.57
N ARG A 37 -2.20 11.57 -7.38
CA ARG A 37 -1.73 10.19 -7.19
C ARG A 37 -2.94 9.26 -7.10
N LEU A 38 -2.82 8.07 -7.67
CA LEU A 38 -3.90 7.09 -7.68
C LEU A 38 -3.90 6.36 -6.34
N ALA A 39 -4.90 6.61 -5.51
CA ALA A 39 -5.08 5.83 -4.29
C ALA A 39 -5.46 4.39 -4.68
N LEU A 40 -4.57 3.44 -4.38
CA LEU A 40 -4.78 2.01 -4.62
C LEU A 40 -5.59 1.34 -3.53
N GLY A 41 -5.39 1.79 -2.29
CA GLY A 41 -6.12 1.35 -1.11
C GLY A 41 -5.56 1.97 0.16
N ARG A 42 -6.29 1.81 1.26
CA ARG A 42 -5.86 2.18 2.61
C ARG A 42 -6.28 1.10 3.60
N LYS A 43 -5.50 0.88 4.65
CA LYS A 43 -5.85 -0.05 5.73
C LYS A 43 -5.27 0.42 7.06
N GLY A 44 -6.07 0.36 8.12
CA GLY A 44 -5.60 0.56 9.48
C GLY A 44 -4.81 -0.65 9.98
N PHE A 45 -3.80 -0.41 10.81
CA PHE A 45 -3.02 -1.44 11.46
C PHE A 45 -2.77 -1.08 12.92
N ASP A 46 -2.58 -2.11 13.73
CA ASP A 46 -2.22 -2.03 15.14
C ASP A 46 -1.12 -3.07 15.37
N VAL A 47 0.12 -2.59 15.51
CA VAL A 47 1.31 -3.43 15.69
C VAL A 47 1.80 -3.27 17.11
N ARG A 48 1.94 -4.37 17.83
CA ARG A 48 2.57 -4.38 19.16
C ARG A 48 4.06 -4.02 19.05
N ALA A 49 4.59 -3.44 20.11
CA ALA A 49 6.02 -3.16 20.27
C ALA A 49 6.90 -4.34 19.84
N ALA A 50 8.02 -4.05 19.17
CA ALA A 50 8.99 -5.04 18.71
C ALA A 50 8.43 -6.17 17.82
N ARG A 51 7.24 -6.00 17.21
CA ARG A 51 6.65 -7.01 16.31
C ARG A 51 6.60 -6.54 14.86
N THR A 52 6.59 -7.52 13.98
CA THR A 52 6.32 -7.35 12.55
C THR A 52 4.89 -7.78 12.26
N MET A 53 4.11 -6.92 11.61
CA MET A 53 2.76 -7.22 11.12
C MET A 53 2.74 -7.16 9.60
N VAL A 54 2.11 -8.15 8.97
CA VAL A 54 1.83 -8.13 7.53
C VAL A 54 0.45 -7.53 7.30
N VAL A 55 0.42 -6.33 6.73
CA VAL A 55 -0.82 -5.62 6.40
C VAL A 55 -1.23 -5.95 4.96
N GLU A 56 -2.31 -6.72 4.82
CA GLU A 56 -2.88 -6.98 3.51
C GLU A 56 -3.81 -5.85 3.05
N VAL A 57 -3.40 -5.11 2.02
CA VAL A 57 -4.25 -4.10 1.38
C VAL A 57 -4.93 -4.68 0.15
N LYS A 58 -6.26 -4.51 0.10
CA LYS A 58 -7.09 -4.89 -1.04
C LYS A 58 -7.10 -3.73 -2.05
N ILE A 59 -6.82 -4.07 -3.31
CA ILE A 59 -6.87 -3.12 -4.43
C ILE A 59 -8.28 -3.18 -5.02
N SER A 60 -8.86 -2.00 -5.33
CA SER A 60 -10.17 -1.92 -5.97
C SER A 60 -10.20 -2.57 -7.36
N LYS A 61 -11.40 -2.95 -7.85
CA LYS A 61 -11.55 -3.55 -9.20
C LYS A 61 -11.00 -2.63 -10.30
N SER A 62 -11.27 -1.33 -10.22
CA SER A 62 -10.81 -0.33 -11.21
C SER A 62 -9.29 -0.23 -11.24
N ASN A 63 -8.65 -0.20 -10.07
CA ASN A 63 -7.20 -0.14 -9.95
C ASN A 63 -6.54 -1.45 -10.41
N ARG A 64 -7.21 -2.60 -10.17
CA ARG A 64 -6.77 -3.89 -10.71
C ARG A 64 -6.85 -3.92 -12.24
N HIS A 65 -7.90 -3.35 -12.82
CA HIS A 65 -8.04 -3.25 -14.27
C HIS A 65 -6.93 -2.36 -14.87
N LEU A 66 -6.62 -1.24 -14.23
CA LEU A 66 -5.52 -0.37 -14.62
C LEU A 66 -4.17 -1.10 -14.56
N LEU A 67 -3.91 -1.84 -13.49
CA LEU A 67 -2.70 -2.64 -13.33
C LEU A 67 -2.58 -3.72 -14.42
N THR A 68 -3.69 -4.36 -14.80
CA THR A 68 -3.69 -5.32 -15.91
C THR A 68 -3.46 -4.66 -17.27
N ARG A 69 -3.93 -3.41 -17.45
CA ARG A 69 -3.75 -2.65 -18.70
C ARG A 69 -2.33 -2.13 -18.86
N LEU A 70 -1.73 -1.60 -17.79
CA LEU A 70 -0.38 -1.03 -17.80
C LEU A 70 0.72 -2.10 -17.65
N GLY A 71 0.36 -3.31 -17.22
CA GLY A 71 1.31 -4.42 -17.02
C GLY A 71 2.21 -4.29 -15.79
N HIS A 72 2.40 -3.07 -15.27
CA HIS A 72 3.01 -2.79 -13.98
C HIS A 72 2.59 -1.40 -13.50
N LEU A 73 2.73 -1.14 -12.20
CA LEU A 73 2.52 0.17 -11.61
C LEU A 73 3.51 0.39 -10.48
N ASP A 74 4.22 1.51 -10.49
CA ASP A 74 5.06 1.90 -9.35
C ASP A 74 4.17 2.51 -8.26
N VAL A 75 4.33 2.01 -7.04
CA VAL A 75 3.45 2.31 -5.91
C VAL A 75 4.29 2.73 -4.72
N THR A 76 3.89 3.83 -4.08
CA THR A 76 4.42 4.24 -2.78
C THR A 76 3.44 3.80 -1.71
N ALA A 77 3.91 2.94 -0.80
CA ALA A 77 3.24 2.63 0.44
C ALA A 77 3.72 3.60 1.52
N THR A 78 2.80 4.36 2.10
CA THR A 78 3.07 5.27 3.21
C THR A 78 2.33 4.75 4.44
N ALA A 79 3.09 4.34 5.45
CA ALA A 79 2.60 4.04 6.78
C ALA A 79 2.71 5.31 7.63
N VAL A 80 1.57 5.79 8.12
CA VAL A 80 1.52 6.85 9.12
C VAL A 80 1.04 6.21 10.41
N ALA A 81 1.87 6.24 11.44
CA ALA A 81 1.56 5.71 12.76
C ALA A 81 1.74 6.77 13.82
N LYS A 82 1.02 6.60 14.94
CA LYS A 82 1.31 7.26 16.19
C LYS A 82 1.69 6.21 17.21
N ASP A 83 2.70 6.49 18.00
CA ASP A 83 3.03 5.67 19.15
C ASP A 83 2.13 6.02 20.35
N GLY A 84 2.26 5.24 21.43
CA GLY A 84 1.51 5.48 22.67
C GLY A 84 1.92 6.73 23.45
N ASN A 85 3.02 7.40 23.05
CA ASN A 85 3.49 8.65 23.65
C ASN A 85 3.00 9.88 22.85
N GLY A 86 2.36 9.66 21.70
CA GLY A 86 1.83 10.71 20.83
C GLY A 86 2.76 11.08 19.67
N ASP A 87 3.95 10.48 19.59
CA ASP A 87 4.92 10.75 18.55
C ASP A 87 4.48 10.11 17.23
N GLY A 88 4.47 10.93 16.18
CA GLY A 88 4.06 10.52 14.84
C GLY A 88 5.24 9.99 14.04
N VAL A 89 5.14 8.74 13.57
CA VAL A 89 6.12 8.16 12.66
C VAL A 89 5.51 7.99 11.28
N THR A 90 6.18 8.52 10.26
CA THR A 90 5.81 8.29 8.86
C THR A 90 6.92 7.53 8.16
N VAL A 91 6.58 6.34 7.63
CA VAL A 91 7.50 5.52 6.84
C VAL A 91 6.93 5.35 5.45
N SER A 92 7.75 5.55 4.43
CA SER A 92 7.34 5.32 3.04
C SER A 92 8.28 4.37 2.32
N ALA A 93 7.73 3.43 1.57
CA ALA A 93 8.47 2.53 0.70
C ALA A 93 7.85 2.54 -0.69
N THR A 94 8.68 2.64 -1.73
CA THR A 94 8.22 2.55 -3.12
C THR A 94 8.58 1.18 -3.68
N PHE A 95 7.62 0.52 -4.31
CA PHE A 95 7.83 -0.78 -4.96
C PHE A 95 6.97 -0.93 -6.21
N ARG A 96 7.40 -1.86 -7.07
CA ARG A 96 6.72 -2.14 -8.34
C ARG A 96 5.65 -3.20 -8.16
N LEU A 97 4.41 -2.81 -8.40
CA LEU A 97 3.27 -3.71 -8.40
C LEU A 97 3.12 -4.34 -9.78
N ARG A 98 2.93 -5.67 -9.81
CA ARG A 98 2.66 -6.44 -11.04
C ARG A 98 1.23 -6.98 -11.01
N PRO A 99 0.56 -7.11 -12.16
CA PRO A 99 -0.74 -7.74 -12.25
C PRO A 99 -0.65 -9.20 -11.77
N PRO A 100 -1.72 -9.73 -11.17
CA PRO A 100 -1.77 -11.13 -10.79
C PRO A 100 -1.58 -11.99 -12.04
N ALA A 101 -0.73 -13.02 -11.94
CA ALA A 101 -0.46 -13.94 -13.04
C ALA A 101 -1.77 -14.46 -13.62
N ARG A 102 -1.94 -14.32 -14.94
CA ARG A 102 -3.12 -14.81 -15.65
C ARG A 102 -3.14 -16.33 -15.50
N ARG A 103 -4.04 -16.85 -14.67
CA ARG A 103 -4.22 -18.31 -14.49
C ARG A 103 -4.61 -18.89 -15.85
N ARG A 104 -3.63 -19.49 -16.56
CA ARG A 104 -3.87 -20.23 -17.81
C ARG A 104 -4.93 -21.29 -17.48
N ARG A 105 -6.12 -21.18 -18.07
CA ARG A 105 -7.08 -22.30 -18.05
C ARG A 105 -6.37 -23.46 -18.76
N LYS A 106 -6.11 -24.56 -18.05
CA LYS A 106 -5.70 -25.82 -18.69
C LYS A 106 -6.82 -26.17 -19.67
N SER A 107 -6.52 -26.15 -20.96
CA SER A 107 -7.39 -26.70 -21.99
C SER A 107 -7.57 -28.18 -21.68
N ARG A 108 -8.76 -28.57 -21.27
CA ARG A 108 -9.17 -29.99 -21.27
C ARG A 108 -9.29 -30.35 -22.75
N ARG A 109 -8.29 -31.06 -23.28
CA ARG A 109 -8.43 -31.88 -24.48
C ARG A 109 -8.68 -33.30 -24.01
#